data_AF-A0AAI9R7C2-F1
#
_entry.id   AF-A0AAI9R7C2-F1
#
_cell.length_a   1.000
_cell.length_b   1.000
_cell.length_c   1.000
_cell.angle_alpha   90.00
_cell.angle_beta   90.00
_cell.angle_gamma   90.00
#
_symmetry.space_group_name_H-M   'P 1'
#
loop_
_entity.id
_entity.type
_entity.pdbx_description
1 polymer ?
#
loop_
_entity_poly.entity_id
_entity_poly.type
_entity_poly.pdbx_seq_one_letter_code
_entity_poly.pdbx_strand_id
1 'polypeptide(L)'
;MMPWEQPPENSLDALLHGMQVSDGVEFDLRLSVEGELIVYHDTRTADGRYPECEEASSMPDYVCTLDELLAESEFVEPWMNEGKFACIELKIPHPNSGKVGGMFSGEMKIDHMRRMIEIVDESIRPLELSSSGAVVYSFEPRLLKAAARTSSKLRFARLVPYLRPWGSSFVKRVFASPYFIGLSLPRLMAMQRRAGAPMLPAALDYLDGSKRHFTLGTTVGLHGRQLTNLTRKRKGFPVYVWPAKLRVERAILDAGLTAISDELSPDVHTLPTGEPRWLRPATQPLNDEVRRELDGIPEDEHADAIRGLQGDIAPWSELSDAERKEFIEGWKKKWLWERSVDALMSETSETSMPWEASRVIGHRGAGKTYGSG
;
A
#
# COMPACT_ATOMS: atom_id res chain seq x y z
N MET A 1 4.59 24.89 -19.21
CA MET A 1 4.23 23.96 -18.12
C MET A 1 5.01 24.38 -16.89
N MET A 2 4.37 24.51 -15.73
CA MET A 2 5.12 24.64 -14.48
C MET A 2 5.81 23.29 -14.21
N PRO A 3 7.05 23.29 -13.68
CA PRO A 3 7.70 22.04 -13.28
C PRO A 3 6.87 21.33 -12.22
N TRP A 4 6.87 19.99 -12.24
CA TRP A 4 6.22 19.20 -11.21
C TRP A 4 6.79 19.53 -9.83
N GLU A 5 5.92 19.78 -8.86
CA GLU A 5 6.26 19.92 -7.44
C GLU A 5 5.47 18.89 -6.67
N GLN A 6 6.16 18.07 -5.86
CA GLN A 6 5.53 17.02 -5.08
C GLN A 6 4.57 17.64 -4.04
N PRO A 7 3.26 17.33 -4.08
CA PRO A 7 2.33 17.83 -3.08
C PRO A 7 2.63 17.26 -1.68
N PRO A 8 2.20 17.94 -0.60
CA PRO A 8 2.35 17.43 0.76
C PRO A 8 1.82 16.00 0.93
N GLU A 9 2.55 15.15 1.66
CA GLU A 9 2.09 13.78 1.95
C GLU A 9 0.70 13.79 2.61
N ASN A 10 -0.16 12.83 2.24
CA ASN A 10 -1.54 12.72 2.74
C ASN A 10 -2.42 13.97 2.48
N SER A 11 -2.01 14.91 1.63
CA SER A 11 -2.92 15.96 1.14
C SER A 11 -3.84 15.45 0.06
N LEU A 12 -4.94 16.18 -0.17
CA LEU A 12 -5.87 15.89 -1.26
C LEU A 12 -5.13 15.77 -2.61
N ASP A 13 -4.32 16.77 -2.97
CA ASP A 13 -3.55 16.79 -4.22
C ASP A 13 -2.61 15.57 -4.36
N ALA A 14 -1.94 15.17 -3.28
CA ALA A 14 -1.07 13.99 -3.31
C ALA A 14 -1.88 12.71 -3.56
N LEU A 15 -3.05 12.59 -2.95
CA LEU A 15 -3.91 11.40 -3.07
C LEU A 15 -4.57 11.32 -4.45
N LEU A 16 -5.05 12.44 -4.98
CA LEU A 16 -5.55 12.55 -6.34
C LEU A 16 -4.47 12.15 -7.34
N HIS A 17 -3.27 12.73 -7.22
CA HIS A 17 -2.14 12.39 -8.08
C HIS A 17 -1.80 10.90 -8.00
N GLY A 18 -1.65 10.34 -6.80
CA GLY A 18 -1.30 8.94 -6.60
C GLY A 18 -2.33 7.97 -7.21
N MET A 19 -3.62 8.23 -6.97
CA MET A 19 -4.73 7.45 -7.51
C MET A 19 -4.75 7.50 -9.05
N GLN A 20 -4.49 8.67 -9.61
CA GLN A 20 -4.45 8.87 -11.05
C GLN A 20 -3.24 8.17 -11.67
N VAL A 21 -2.01 8.40 -11.23
CA VAL A 21 -0.84 7.93 -12.01
C VAL A 21 -0.44 6.48 -11.78
N SER A 22 -0.84 5.86 -10.66
CA SER A 22 -0.40 4.50 -10.27
C SER A 22 -1.56 3.50 -10.21
N ASP A 23 -1.32 2.27 -9.74
CA ASP A 23 -2.39 1.26 -9.57
C ASP A 23 -3.27 1.51 -8.34
N GLY A 24 -2.94 2.53 -7.54
CA GLY A 24 -3.68 2.83 -6.32
C GLY A 24 -2.86 3.64 -5.33
N VAL A 25 -3.43 3.86 -4.16
CA VAL A 25 -2.86 4.77 -3.17
C VAL A 25 -2.82 4.15 -1.79
N GLU A 26 -1.88 4.62 -1.00
CA GLU A 26 -1.81 4.41 0.43
C GLU A 26 -2.02 5.74 1.15
N PHE A 27 -2.78 5.73 2.25
CA PHE A 27 -2.99 6.92 3.06
C PHE A 27 -3.26 6.60 4.52
N ASP A 28 -2.95 7.56 5.36
CA ASP A 28 -3.01 7.44 6.82
C ASP A 28 -4.23 8.16 7.39
N LEU A 29 -5.00 7.50 8.23
CA LEU A 29 -6.14 8.09 8.92
C LEU A 29 -5.89 8.26 10.41
N ARG A 30 -6.39 9.37 10.95
CA ARG A 30 -6.51 9.66 12.38
C ARG A 30 -7.91 10.14 12.71
N LEU A 31 -8.30 10.02 13.97
CA LEU A 31 -9.61 10.44 14.46
C LEU A 31 -9.49 11.79 15.19
N SER A 32 -10.19 12.82 14.73
CA SER A 32 -10.26 14.13 15.38
C SER A 32 -10.96 14.07 16.75
N VAL A 33 -10.97 15.19 17.49
CA VAL A 33 -11.68 15.28 18.77
C VAL A 33 -13.20 15.10 18.62
N GLU A 34 -13.75 15.49 17.47
CA GLU A 34 -15.17 15.42 17.13
C GLU A 34 -15.58 14.05 16.57
N GLY A 35 -14.59 13.20 16.26
CA GLY A 35 -14.82 11.87 15.71
C GLY A 35 -14.83 11.81 14.18
N GLU A 36 -14.31 12.83 13.50
CA GLU A 36 -14.10 12.82 12.06
C GLU A 36 -12.77 12.14 11.73
N LEU A 37 -12.71 11.45 10.58
CA LEU A 37 -11.45 10.89 10.09
C LEU A 37 -10.73 11.94 9.25
N ILE A 38 -9.50 12.24 9.63
CA ILE A 38 -8.60 13.14 8.91
C ILE A 38 -7.45 12.34 8.27
N VAL A 39 -7.00 12.77 7.10
CA VAL A 39 -5.88 12.15 6.40
C VAL A 39 -4.57 12.72 6.93
N TYR A 40 -3.94 12.04 7.88
CA TYR A 40 -2.75 12.54 8.57
C TYR A 40 -1.86 11.44 9.19
N HIS A 41 -0.57 11.48 8.88
CA HIS A 41 0.39 10.47 9.34
C HIS A 41 0.84 10.66 10.80
N ASP A 42 1.29 11.86 11.17
CA ASP A 42 2.13 12.07 12.35
C ASP A 42 1.36 12.12 13.67
N THR A 43 2.01 11.73 14.76
CA THR A 43 1.37 11.75 16.09
C THR A 43 1.25 13.14 16.69
N ARG A 44 1.87 14.14 16.04
CA ARG A 44 1.75 15.55 16.37
C ARG A 44 1.73 16.38 15.09
N THR A 45 1.08 17.52 15.14
CA THR A 45 1.26 18.59 14.16
C THR A 45 2.64 19.23 14.31
N ALA A 46 3.08 20.01 13.33
CA ALA A 46 4.37 20.71 13.36
C ALA A 46 4.50 21.68 14.56
N ASP A 47 3.38 22.26 15.01
CA ASP A 47 3.28 23.11 16.21
C ASP A 47 3.07 22.31 17.52
N GLY A 48 3.06 20.97 17.46
CA GLY A 48 3.13 20.09 18.62
C GLY A 48 1.79 19.64 19.21
N ARG A 49 0.66 20.00 18.59
CA ARG A 49 -0.69 19.57 18.98
C ARG A 49 -0.90 18.08 18.65
N TYR A 50 -1.83 17.44 19.36
CA TYR A 50 -2.21 16.05 19.10
C TYR A 50 -3.44 16.03 18.20
N PRO A 51 -3.39 15.45 16.99
CA PRO A 51 -4.54 15.48 16.08
C PRO A 51 -5.84 14.96 16.71
N GLU A 52 -5.74 14.00 17.63
CA GLU A 52 -6.92 13.42 18.30
C GLU A 52 -7.50 14.28 19.44
N CYS A 53 -6.89 15.44 19.69
CA CYS A 53 -7.33 16.48 20.61
C CYS A 53 -7.81 17.74 19.89
N GLU A 54 -7.74 17.79 18.56
CA GLU A 54 -8.08 18.95 17.76
C GLU A 54 -9.34 18.67 16.91
N GLU A 55 -10.10 19.71 16.62
CA GLU A 55 -11.17 19.71 15.61
C GLU A 55 -10.54 19.53 14.21
N ALA A 56 -11.24 18.89 13.28
CA ALA A 56 -10.68 18.68 11.94
C ALA A 56 -10.41 20.04 11.25
N SER A 57 -11.31 21.01 11.45
CA SER A 57 -11.21 22.37 10.91
C SER A 57 -10.02 23.18 11.43
N SER A 58 -9.37 22.76 12.52
CA SER A 58 -8.19 23.43 13.09
C SER A 58 -6.86 22.79 12.70
N MET A 59 -6.91 21.72 11.89
CA MET A 59 -5.73 21.09 11.30
C MET A 59 -5.11 22.00 10.22
N PRO A 60 -3.83 21.83 9.88
CA PRO A 60 -3.20 22.60 8.80
C PRO A 60 -3.95 22.46 7.46
N ASP A 61 -3.96 23.51 6.64
CA ASP A 61 -4.75 23.62 5.40
C ASP A 61 -4.55 22.48 4.38
N TYR A 62 -3.43 21.77 4.43
CA TYR A 62 -3.17 20.63 3.54
C TYR A 62 -3.83 19.31 4.00
N VAL A 63 -4.35 19.27 5.23
CA VAL A 63 -5.02 18.11 5.80
C VAL A 63 -6.48 18.15 5.38
N CYS A 64 -6.93 17.11 4.68
CA CYS A 64 -8.34 16.91 4.40
C CYS A 64 -8.96 15.85 5.32
N THR A 65 -10.28 15.88 5.42
CA THR A 65 -11.09 14.80 5.99
C THR A 65 -11.25 13.66 4.99
N LEU A 66 -11.62 12.47 5.47
CA LEU A 66 -11.99 11.35 4.60
C LEU A 66 -13.19 11.72 3.72
N ASP A 67 -14.17 12.46 4.25
CA ASP A 67 -15.36 12.84 3.49
C ASP A 67 -15.03 13.82 2.36
N GLU A 68 -14.12 14.78 2.58
CA GLU A 68 -13.59 15.65 1.52
C GLU A 68 -12.87 14.84 0.44
N LEU A 69 -12.03 13.87 0.82
CA LEU A 69 -11.37 12.99 -0.15
C LEU A 69 -12.38 12.18 -0.98
N LEU A 70 -13.42 11.65 -0.34
CA LEU A 70 -14.45 10.85 -0.99
C LEU A 70 -15.45 11.69 -1.81
N ALA A 71 -15.45 13.01 -1.65
CA ALA A 71 -16.22 13.91 -2.50
C ALA A 71 -15.56 14.12 -3.87
N GLU A 72 -14.27 13.83 -4.01
CA GLU A 72 -13.54 14.01 -5.26
C GLU A 72 -13.74 12.83 -6.22
N SER A 73 -14.42 13.09 -7.34
CA SER A 73 -14.63 12.09 -8.39
C SER A 73 -13.31 11.60 -9.00
N GLU A 74 -12.29 12.47 -9.09
CA GLU A 74 -10.95 12.09 -9.54
C GLU A 74 -10.27 11.06 -8.62
N PHE A 75 -10.72 10.93 -7.37
CA PHE A 75 -10.29 9.88 -6.47
C PHE A 75 -11.18 8.63 -6.57
N VAL A 76 -12.49 8.84 -6.52
CA VAL A 76 -13.49 7.78 -6.34
C VAL A 76 -13.74 6.99 -7.62
N GLU A 77 -13.81 7.64 -8.78
CA GLU A 77 -14.12 6.98 -10.05
C GLU A 77 -13.09 5.91 -10.43
N PRO A 78 -11.76 6.16 -10.41
CA PRO A 78 -10.79 5.11 -10.68
C PRO A 78 -10.85 3.97 -9.65
N TRP A 79 -11.13 4.29 -8.39
CA TRP A 79 -11.23 3.30 -7.32
C TRP A 79 -12.44 2.37 -7.49
N MET A 80 -13.58 2.92 -7.90
CA MET A 80 -14.79 2.14 -8.15
C MET A 80 -14.72 1.36 -9.46
N ASN A 81 -14.20 1.99 -10.53
CA ASN A 81 -14.46 1.54 -11.90
C ASN A 81 -13.23 0.98 -12.63
N GLU A 82 -12.01 1.28 -12.19
CA GLU A 82 -10.78 0.87 -12.90
C GLU A 82 -9.96 -0.20 -12.17
N GLY A 83 -10.52 -0.76 -11.08
CA GLY A 83 -9.84 -1.76 -10.26
C GLY A 83 -8.61 -1.21 -9.52
N LYS A 84 -8.54 0.12 -9.32
CA LYS A 84 -7.52 0.74 -8.47
C LYS A 84 -7.68 0.28 -7.02
N PHE A 85 -6.62 0.44 -6.24
CA PHE A 85 -6.52 -0.14 -4.92
C PHE A 85 -6.23 0.89 -3.83
N ALA A 86 -6.84 0.74 -2.65
CA ALA A 86 -6.50 1.57 -1.48
C ALA A 86 -5.90 0.76 -0.31
N CYS A 87 -4.74 1.22 0.15
CA CYS A 87 -4.13 0.85 1.42
C CYS A 87 -4.51 1.90 2.48
N ILE A 88 -5.40 1.56 3.41
CA ILE A 88 -5.89 2.49 4.44
C ILE A 88 -5.18 2.19 5.77
N GLU A 89 -4.21 3.01 6.15
CA GLU A 89 -3.52 2.86 7.44
C GLU A 89 -4.26 3.59 8.57
N LEU A 90 -4.69 2.86 9.60
CA LEU A 90 -5.24 3.46 10.80
C LEU A 90 -4.13 3.74 11.82
N LYS A 91 -3.94 5.02 12.17
CA LYS A 91 -2.97 5.42 13.19
C LYS A 91 -3.56 5.37 14.59
N ILE A 92 -2.68 5.12 15.56
CA ILE A 92 -3.03 5.14 16.98
C ILE A 92 -2.56 6.47 17.60
N PRO A 93 -3.30 7.04 18.56
CA PRO A 93 -2.90 8.29 19.19
C PRO A 93 -1.61 8.15 19.99
N HIS A 94 -0.92 9.28 20.17
CA HIS A 94 0.18 9.34 21.12
C HIS A 94 -0.36 9.04 22.54
N PRO A 95 0.33 8.28 23.41
CA PRO A 95 -0.18 7.99 24.76
C PRO A 95 -0.46 9.23 25.61
N ASN A 96 0.34 10.29 25.42
CA ASN A 96 0.18 11.57 26.12
C ASN A 96 -0.98 12.44 25.58
N SER A 97 -1.67 12.04 24.51
CA SER A 97 -2.92 12.71 24.09
C SER A 97 -4.07 12.48 25.09
N GLY A 98 -3.89 11.55 26.04
CA GLY A 98 -4.95 11.11 26.95
C GLY A 98 -5.95 10.14 26.32
N LYS A 99 -5.87 9.87 25.01
CA LYS A 99 -6.85 9.02 24.30
C LYS A 99 -6.59 7.52 24.40
N VAL A 100 -5.34 7.10 24.60
CA VAL A 100 -4.94 5.67 24.62
C VAL A 100 -3.85 5.32 25.66
N GLY A 101 -3.64 6.19 26.65
CA GLY A 101 -2.66 6.01 27.73
C GLY A 101 -3.23 5.35 28.99
N GLY A 102 -2.34 5.01 29.95
CA GLY A 102 -2.75 4.60 31.30
C GLY A 102 -3.13 3.12 31.49
N MET A 103 -3.74 2.84 32.66
CA MET A 103 -4.04 1.49 33.19
C MET A 103 -4.97 0.68 32.26
N PHE A 104 -5.83 1.34 31.48
CA PHE A 104 -6.78 0.71 30.54
C PHE A 104 -6.40 0.90 29.07
N SER A 105 -5.15 1.26 28.79
CA SER A 105 -4.65 1.48 27.42
C SER A 105 -4.95 0.33 26.45
N GLY A 106 -5.15 -0.89 26.95
CA GLY A 106 -5.52 -2.03 26.13
C GLY A 106 -6.88 -1.92 25.45
N GLU A 107 -7.93 -1.68 26.25
CA GLU A 107 -9.30 -1.58 25.76
C GLU A 107 -9.53 -0.23 25.08
N MET A 108 -8.95 0.87 25.58
CA MET A 108 -9.01 2.18 24.91
C MET A 108 -8.51 2.13 23.47
N LYS A 109 -7.41 1.41 23.21
CA LYS A 109 -6.89 1.22 21.84
C LYS A 109 -7.84 0.39 20.98
N ILE A 110 -8.48 -0.64 21.56
CA ILE A 110 -9.44 -1.46 20.82
C ILE A 110 -10.65 -0.61 20.43
N ASP A 111 -11.18 0.17 21.36
CA ASP A 111 -12.36 1.01 21.13
C ASP A 111 -12.06 2.14 20.13
N HIS A 112 -10.86 2.74 20.21
CA HIS A 112 -10.41 3.72 19.23
C HIS A 112 -10.33 3.13 17.81
N MET A 113 -9.64 2.00 17.66
CA MET A 113 -9.54 1.32 16.36
C MET A 113 -10.91 0.85 15.86
N ARG A 114 -11.77 0.35 16.75
CA ARG A 114 -13.13 -0.07 16.40
C ARG A 114 -13.92 1.09 15.81
N ARG A 115 -13.90 2.26 16.47
CA ARG A 115 -14.59 3.47 15.98
C ARG A 115 -14.07 3.89 14.62
N MET A 116 -12.75 3.91 14.42
CA MET A 116 -12.19 4.25 13.10
C MET A 116 -12.62 3.25 12.02
N ILE A 117 -12.63 1.95 12.32
CA ILE A 117 -13.10 0.91 11.38
C ILE A 117 -14.57 1.12 11.02
N GLU A 118 -15.42 1.41 12.00
CA GLU A 118 -16.85 1.68 11.79
C GLU A 118 -17.06 2.88 10.85
N ILE A 119 -16.34 3.99 11.10
CA ILE A 119 -16.44 5.17 10.25
C ILE A 119 -15.92 4.88 8.83
N VAL A 120 -14.75 4.23 8.67
CA VAL A 120 -14.25 3.86 7.35
C VAL A 120 -15.25 2.96 6.61
N ASP A 121 -15.77 1.92 7.26
CA ASP A 121 -16.74 1.00 6.67
C ASP A 121 -18.03 1.72 6.27
N GLU A 122 -18.50 2.69 7.05
CA GLU A 122 -19.66 3.52 6.72
C GLU A 122 -19.39 4.47 5.55
N SER A 123 -18.28 5.20 5.56
CA SER A 123 -17.93 6.18 4.53
C SER A 123 -17.71 5.55 3.15
N ILE A 124 -17.10 4.36 3.06
CA ILE A 124 -16.81 3.72 1.76
C ILE A 124 -17.90 2.73 1.31
N ARG A 125 -18.89 2.40 2.15
CA ARG A 125 -20.00 1.51 1.80
C ARG A 125 -20.78 1.96 0.55
N PRO A 126 -21.09 3.25 0.36
CA PRO A 126 -21.81 3.71 -0.83
C PRO A 126 -21.04 3.49 -2.14
N LEU A 127 -19.72 3.32 -2.07
CA LEU A 127 -18.86 3.10 -3.24
C LEU A 127 -18.94 1.65 -3.76
N GLU A 128 -19.56 0.73 -3.00
CA GLU A 128 -19.74 -0.68 -3.37
C GLU A 128 -18.44 -1.37 -3.86
N LEU A 129 -17.31 -1.01 -3.25
CA LEU A 129 -15.98 -1.49 -3.66
C LEU A 129 -15.90 -3.02 -3.68
N SER A 130 -15.14 -3.54 -4.64
CA SER A 130 -14.84 -4.95 -4.72
C SER A 130 -14.15 -5.46 -3.45
N SER A 131 -14.30 -6.75 -3.14
CA SER A 131 -13.70 -7.35 -1.93
C SER A 131 -12.16 -7.34 -1.90
N SER A 132 -11.53 -6.97 -3.02
CA SER A 132 -10.09 -6.78 -3.19
C SER A 132 -9.73 -5.34 -3.56
N GLY A 133 -10.64 -4.37 -3.48
CA GLY A 133 -10.39 -2.96 -3.79
C GLY A 133 -9.77 -2.16 -2.64
N ALA A 134 -9.80 -2.68 -1.42
CA ALA A 134 -9.25 -2.00 -0.25
C ALA A 134 -8.72 -2.96 0.82
N VAL A 135 -7.68 -2.53 1.53
CA VAL A 135 -7.21 -3.17 2.76
C VAL A 135 -7.01 -2.15 3.86
N VAL A 136 -7.52 -2.45 5.04
CA VAL A 136 -7.27 -1.65 6.24
C VAL A 136 -6.12 -2.28 7.01
N TYR A 137 -5.13 -1.50 7.40
CA TYR A 137 -4.05 -2.01 8.25
C TYR A 137 -3.57 -1.01 9.29
N SER A 138 -2.77 -1.50 10.22
CA SER A 138 -2.17 -0.69 11.27
C SER A 138 -0.99 -1.41 11.89
N PHE A 139 -0.05 -0.64 12.44
CA PHE A 139 0.97 -1.18 13.34
C PHE A 139 0.37 -1.69 14.66
N GLU A 140 -0.83 -1.23 15.08
CA GLU A 140 -1.43 -1.61 16.36
C GLU A 140 -1.74 -3.13 16.43
N PRO A 141 -1.12 -3.87 17.36
CA PRO A 141 -1.31 -5.32 17.48
C PRO A 141 -2.76 -5.77 17.70
N ARG A 142 -3.60 -4.87 18.23
CA ARG A 142 -5.00 -5.14 18.54
C ARG A 142 -5.97 -4.85 17.39
N LEU A 143 -5.51 -4.44 16.22
CA LEU A 143 -6.37 -4.18 15.04
C LEU A 143 -7.37 -5.32 14.79
N LEU A 144 -6.90 -6.57 14.70
CA LEU A 144 -7.79 -7.71 14.40
C LEU A 144 -8.79 -7.98 15.53
N LYS A 145 -8.44 -7.68 16.79
CA LYS A 145 -9.37 -7.78 17.92
C LYS A 145 -10.43 -6.67 17.84
N ALA A 146 -10.07 -5.47 17.39
CA ALA A 146 -11.01 -4.38 17.16
C ALA A 146 -11.95 -4.68 15.98
N ALA A 147 -11.41 -5.14 14.85
CA ALA A 147 -12.19 -5.55 13.68
C ALA A 147 -13.23 -6.62 14.04
N ALA A 148 -12.86 -7.62 14.85
CA ALA A 148 -13.78 -8.66 15.33
C ALA A 148 -14.92 -8.14 16.24
N ARG A 149 -14.86 -6.88 16.70
CA ARG A 149 -15.94 -6.21 17.44
C ARG A 149 -16.82 -5.32 16.56
N THR A 150 -16.61 -5.33 15.24
CA THR A 150 -17.42 -4.61 14.24
C THR A 150 -18.17 -5.60 13.36
N SER A 151 -19.14 -5.11 12.59
CA SER A 151 -19.80 -5.84 11.50
C SER A 151 -19.12 -5.62 10.14
N SER A 152 -17.99 -4.90 10.10
CA SER A 152 -17.30 -4.56 8.86
C SER A 152 -16.87 -5.81 8.10
N LYS A 153 -17.02 -5.75 6.77
CA LYS A 153 -16.57 -6.81 5.85
C LYS A 153 -15.22 -6.49 5.21
N LEU A 154 -14.60 -5.37 5.58
CA LEU A 154 -13.29 -4.98 5.08
C LEU A 154 -12.23 -6.03 5.41
N ARG A 155 -11.17 -6.03 4.61
CA ARG A 155 -10.05 -6.95 4.80
C ARG A 155 -8.97 -6.24 5.61
N PHE A 156 -8.43 -6.96 6.59
CA PHE A 156 -7.48 -6.39 7.55
C PHE A 156 -6.11 -7.06 7.45
N ALA A 157 -5.05 -6.26 7.53
CA ALA A 157 -3.68 -6.76 7.66
C ALA A 157 -2.95 -6.05 8.81
N ARG A 158 -1.95 -6.70 9.40
CA ARG A 158 -1.13 -6.06 10.45
C ARG A 158 0.20 -5.60 9.89
N LEU A 159 0.62 -4.37 10.19
CA LEU A 159 1.98 -3.94 9.94
C LEU A 159 2.92 -4.46 11.03
N VAL A 160 4.09 -4.92 10.61
CA VAL A 160 5.09 -5.55 11.47
C VAL A 160 6.49 -5.17 11.01
N PRO A 161 7.44 -4.89 11.93
CA PRO A 161 7.34 -4.95 13.39
C PRO A 161 6.44 -3.86 14.00
N TYR A 162 5.86 -4.09 15.18
CA TYR A 162 5.07 -3.07 15.87
C TYR A 162 5.93 -1.83 16.16
N LEU A 163 5.54 -0.70 15.58
CA LEU A 163 6.12 0.61 15.89
C LEU A 163 5.30 1.27 16.99
N ARG A 164 5.97 1.65 18.09
CA ARG A 164 5.32 2.38 19.17
C ARG A 164 4.94 3.79 18.68
N PRO A 165 3.81 4.36 19.12
CA PRO A 165 3.38 5.71 18.73
C PRO A 165 4.19 6.84 19.39
N TRP A 166 5.24 6.52 20.14
CA TRP A 166 6.03 7.48 20.92
C TRP A 166 7.53 7.21 20.76
N GLY A 167 8.32 8.22 21.10
CA GLY A 167 9.78 8.22 20.96
C GLY A 167 10.23 8.60 19.55
N SER A 168 11.50 9.02 19.45
CA SER A 168 12.11 9.36 18.18
C SER A 168 12.26 8.15 17.26
N SER A 169 12.52 8.39 15.97
CA SER A 169 12.86 7.35 14.99
C SER A 169 13.92 6.35 15.49
N PHE A 170 14.91 6.82 16.27
CA PHE A 170 15.92 5.93 16.88
C PHE A 170 15.31 5.00 17.92
N VAL A 171 14.51 5.53 18.85
CA VAL A 171 13.85 4.74 19.91
C VAL A 171 12.91 3.70 19.30
N LYS A 172 12.08 4.12 18.33
CA LYS A 172 11.17 3.22 17.60
C LYS A 172 11.94 2.05 16.97
N ARG A 173 13.09 2.32 16.33
CA ARG A 173 13.95 1.29 15.75
C ARG A 173 14.51 0.33 16.80
N VAL A 174 15.03 0.82 17.92
CA VAL A 174 15.56 -0.05 19.00
C VAL A 174 14.52 -1.05 19.48
N PHE A 175 13.27 -0.61 19.68
CA PHE A 175 12.18 -1.51 20.11
C PHE A 175 11.70 -2.46 19.01
N ALA A 176 11.78 -2.06 17.74
CA ALA A 176 11.41 -2.88 16.60
C ALA A 176 12.46 -3.96 16.27
N SER A 177 13.74 -3.70 16.56
CA SER A 177 14.87 -4.56 16.18
C SER A 177 14.77 -6.01 16.66
N PRO A 178 14.41 -6.33 17.92
CA PRO A 178 14.25 -7.72 18.34
C PRO A 178 13.17 -8.46 17.52
N TYR A 179 12.09 -7.76 17.16
CA TYR A 179 11.01 -8.32 16.36
C TYR A 179 11.46 -8.56 14.92
N PHE A 180 12.20 -7.61 14.33
CA PHE A 180 12.80 -7.75 13.01
C PHE A 180 13.75 -8.96 12.95
N ILE A 181 14.67 -9.07 13.92
CA ILE A 181 15.64 -10.17 14.02
C ILE A 181 14.93 -11.51 14.23
N GLY A 182 13.93 -11.58 15.11
CA GLY A 182 13.24 -12.83 15.43
C GLY A 182 12.40 -13.40 14.28
N LEU A 183 11.95 -12.56 13.35
CA LEU A 183 10.94 -12.91 12.36
C LEU A 183 11.40 -12.62 10.93
N SER A 184 11.92 -13.66 10.27
CA SER A 184 12.14 -13.64 8.82
C SER A 184 10.83 -13.46 8.03
N LEU A 185 10.92 -12.93 6.81
CA LEU A 185 9.76 -12.67 5.96
C LEU A 185 8.85 -13.89 5.75
N PRO A 186 9.37 -15.12 5.54
CA PRO A 186 8.51 -16.31 5.45
C PRO A 186 7.72 -16.60 6.74
N ARG A 187 8.26 -16.30 7.92
CA ARG A 187 7.54 -16.43 9.19
C ARG A 187 6.43 -15.38 9.29
N LEU A 188 6.69 -14.15 8.85
CA LEU A 188 5.69 -13.08 8.81
C LEU A 188 4.54 -13.45 7.85
N MET A 189 4.83 -13.97 6.66
CA MET A 189 3.80 -14.44 5.74
C MET A 189 2.95 -15.54 6.38
N ALA A 190 3.57 -16.53 7.03
CA ALA A 190 2.84 -17.60 7.72
C ALA A 190 1.95 -17.06 8.85
N MET A 191 2.41 -16.04 9.58
CA MET A 191 1.63 -15.39 10.63
C MET A 191 0.41 -14.64 10.06
N GLN A 192 0.60 -13.85 9.00
CA GLN A 192 -0.50 -13.11 8.35
C GLN A 192 -1.55 -14.07 7.76
N ARG A 193 -1.12 -15.14 7.09
CA ARG A 193 -2.04 -16.17 6.58
C ARG A 193 -2.86 -16.82 7.67
N ARG A 194 -2.25 -17.19 8.80
CA ARG A 194 -2.97 -17.74 9.96
C ARG A 194 -3.98 -16.76 10.55
N ALA A 195 -3.71 -15.46 10.41
CA ALA A 195 -4.61 -14.39 10.84
C ALA A 195 -5.71 -14.07 9.81
N GLY A 196 -5.74 -14.73 8.64
CA GLY A 196 -6.71 -14.47 7.58
C GLY A 196 -6.46 -13.18 6.79
N ALA A 197 -5.30 -12.54 6.98
CA ALA A 197 -4.97 -11.31 6.27
C ALA A 197 -4.81 -11.56 4.75
N PRO A 198 -5.31 -10.65 3.90
CA PRO A 198 -5.24 -10.82 2.45
C PRO A 198 -3.83 -10.64 1.90
N MET A 199 -2.98 -9.89 2.61
CA MET A 199 -1.63 -9.51 2.18
C MET A 199 -0.70 -9.34 3.39
N LEU A 200 0.60 -9.22 3.13
CA LEU A 200 1.61 -8.80 4.10
C LEU A 200 2.26 -7.49 3.66
N PRO A 201 2.12 -6.40 4.42
CA PRO A 201 2.98 -5.25 4.25
C PRO A 201 4.34 -5.53 4.90
N ALA A 202 5.44 -5.22 4.21
CA ALA A 202 6.79 -5.58 4.61
C ALA A 202 7.80 -4.48 4.29
N ALA A 203 8.75 -4.27 5.21
CA ALA A 203 9.88 -3.38 4.97
C ALA A 203 10.81 -3.94 3.88
N LEU A 204 11.34 -3.08 3.00
CA LEU A 204 12.35 -3.45 2.00
C LEU A 204 13.59 -4.12 2.62
N ASP A 205 13.93 -3.79 3.87
CA ASP A 205 15.05 -4.38 4.63
C ASP A 205 14.98 -5.92 4.76
N TYR A 206 13.81 -6.55 4.54
CA TYR A 206 13.65 -8.00 4.49
C TYR A 206 14.11 -8.66 3.17
N LEU A 207 14.23 -7.86 2.11
CA LEU A 207 14.42 -8.34 0.74
C LEU A 207 15.74 -7.84 0.15
N ASP A 208 16.21 -6.68 0.58
CA ASP A 208 17.34 -5.99 -0.02
C ASP A 208 18.31 -5.40 1.03
N GLY A 209 19.57 -5.23 0.62
CA GLY A 209 20.65 -4.77 1.51
C GLY A 209 21.13 -5.83 2.51
N SER A 210 22.09 -5.47 3.36
CA SER A 210 22.74 -6.42 4.30
C SER A 210 21.82 -6.86 5.43
N LYS A 211 20.85 -6.03 5.84
CA LYS A 211 19.96 -6.29 6.97
C LYS A 211 19.08 -7.52 6.81
N ARG A 212 18.77 -7.94 5.57
CA ARG A 212 17.99 -9.17 5.32
C ARG A 212 18.60 -10.42 5.95
N HIS A 213 19.93 -10.43 6.10
CA HIS A 213 20.70 -11.53 6.69
C HIS A 213 20.69 -11.54 8.22
N PHE A 214 20.14 -10.52 8.88
CA PHE A 214 20.06 -10.46 10.35
C PHE A 214 18.86 -11.23 10.91
N THR A 215 17.93 -11.64 10.05
CA THR A 215 16.71 -12.33 10.48
C THR A 215 16.99 -13.80 10.78
N LEU A 216 16.35 -14.33 11.82
CA LEU A 216 16.38 -15.75 12.14
C LEU A 216 15.43 -16.52 11.22
N GLY A 217 15.99 -17.51 10.52
CA GLY A 217 15.25 -18.40 9.62
C GLY A 217 15.75 -18.30 8.18
N THR A 218 14.84 -18.42 7.23
CA THR A 218 15.19 -18.41 5.81
C THR A 218 15.36 -16.99 5.30
N THR A 219 16.58 -16.64 4.91
CA THR A 219 16.86 -15.41 4.16
C THR A 219 16.29 -15.52 2.75
N VAL A 220 15.61 -14.45 2.33
CA VAL A 220 15.02 -14.26 1.01
C VAL A 220 15.50 -12.94 0.41
N GLY A 221 15.16 -12.67 -0.84
CA GLY A 221 15.59 -11.46 -1.53
C GLY A 221 15.07 -11.41 -2.96
N LEU A 222 15.47 -10.36 -3.70
CA LEU A 222 14.92 -10.05 -5.02
C LEU A 222 15.63 -10.71 -6.20
N HIS A 223 16.74 -11.44 -5.97
CA HIS A 223 17.52 -12.04 -7.05
C HIS A 223 17.97 -13.49 -6.74
N GLY A 224 18.26 -14.23 -7.82
CA GLY A 224 18.87 -15.55 -7.79
C GLY A 224 18.16 -16.55 -6.87
N ARG A 225 18.94 -17.37 -6.15
CA ARG A 225 18.40 -18.40 -5.24
C ARG A 225 17.51 -17.83 -4.14
N GLN A 226 17.78 -16.60 -3.70
CA GLN A 226 16.98 -15.95 -2.65
C GLN A 226 15.57 -15.59 -3.16
N LEU A 227 15.46 -15.14 -4.41
CA LEU A 227 14.17 -14.96 -5.09
C LEU A 227 13.45 -16.29 -5.30
N THR A 228 14.15 -17.32 -5.78
CA THR A 228 13.55 -18.66 -5.94
C THR A 228 12.95 -19.17 -4.61
N ASN A 229 13.67 -18.97 -3.50
CA ASN A 229 13.17 -19.30 -2.17
C ASN A 229 11.95 -18.46 -1.78
N LEU A 230 11.97 -17.15 -2.04
CA LEU A 230 10.85 -16.26 -1.80
C LEU A 230 9.60 -16.74 -2.54
N THR A 231 9.67 -16.90 -3.86
CA THR A 231 8.54 -17.30 -4.71
C THR A 231 7.96 -18.64 -4.26
N ARG A 232 8.81 -19.64 -3.96
CA ARG A 232 8.34 -20.95 -3.48
C ARG A 232 7.65 -20.91 -2.11
N LYS A 233 8.07 -20.02 -1.21
CA LYS A 233 7.43 -19.85 0.11
C LYS A 233 6.17 -19.00 0.00
N ARG A 234 6.20 -17.98 -0.86
CA ARG A 234 5.10 -17.05 -1.10
C ARG A 234 3.92 -17.72 -1.80
N LYS A 235 4.15 -18.59 -2.79
CA LYS A 235 3.09 -19.28 -3.53
C LYS A 235 1.93 -18.35 -3.95
N GLY A 236 2.26 -17.15 -4.41
CA GLY A 236 1.29 -16.11 -4.75
C GLY A 236 0.79 -15.22 -3.61
N PHE A 237 0.97 -15.56 -2.33
CA PHE A 237 0.54 -14.68 -1.23
C PHE A 237 1.06 -13.24 -1.41
N PRO A 238 0.20 -12.21 -1.38
CA PRO A 238 0.63 -10.87 -1.71
C PRO A 238 1.55 -10.30 -0.64
N VAL A 239 2.62 -9.63 -1.09
CA VAL A 239 3.55 -8.91 -0.23
C VAL A 239 3.72 -7.51 -0.79
N TYR A 240 3.43 -6.51 0.04
CA TYR A 240 3.49 -5.10 -0.30
C TYR A 240 4.75 -4.51 0.34
N VAL A 241 5.69 -4.02 -0.47
CA VAL A 241 7.03 -3.65 -0.03
C VAL A 241 7.14 -2.13 0.11
N TRP A 242 7.50 -1.68 1.31
CA TRP A 242 7.67 -0.26 1.65
C TRP A 242 9.04 0.04 2.29
N PRO A 243 9.60 1.24 2.09
CA PRO A 243 9.40 2.06 0.90
C PRO A 243 10.07 1.36 -0.29
N ALA A 244 9.37 1.28 -1.42
CA ALA A 244 9.92 0.77 -2.67
C ALA A 244 10.84 1.83 -3.29
N LYS A 245 12.15 1.56 -3.27
CA LYS A 245 13.14 2.47 -3.86
C LYS A 245 13.27 2.21 -5.35
N LEU A 246 13.37 3.25 -6.17
CA LEU A 246 13.51 3.14 -7.63
C LEU A 246 14.55 2.10 -8.07
N ARG A 247 15.74 2.08 -7.44
CA ARG A 247 16.83 1.14 -7.77
C ARG A 247 16.50 -0.36 -7.65
N VAL A 248 15.37 -0.71 -7.05
CA VAL A 248 14.88 -2.09 -6.88
C VAL A 248 13.42 -2.25 -7.28
N GLU A 249 12.76 -1.20 -7.76
CA GLU A 249 11.33 -1.23 -8.13
C GLU A 249 11.07 -2.32 -9.19
N ARG A 250 11.90 -2.35 -10.25
CA ARG A 250 11.82 -3.39 -11.27
C ARG A 250 11.92 -4.80 -10.69
N ALA A 251 12.88 -5.03 -9.78
CA ALA A 251 13.09 -6.34 -9.16
C ALA A 251 11.97 -6.74 -8.20
N ILE A 252 11.32 -5.78 -7.54
CA ILE A 252 10.12 -5.99 -6.71
C ILE A 252 8.96 -6.48 -7.60
N LEU A 253 8.71 -5.78 -8.71
CA LEU A 253 7.63 -6.12 -9.65
C LEU A 253 7.88 -7.46 -10.36
N ASP A 254 9.11 -7.72 -10.81
CA ASP A 254 9.44 -8.99 -11.45
C ASP A 254 9.34 -10.19 -10.51
N ALA A 255 9.52 -9.97 -9.20
CA ALA A 255 9.25 -10.96 -8.16
C ALA A 255 7.75 -11.15 -7.85
N GLY A 256 6.87 -10.36 -8.46
CA GLY A 256 5.42 -10.37 -8.24
C GLY A 256 5.02 -9.83 -6.88
N LEU A 257 5.76 -8.83 -6.40
CA LEU A 257 5.51 -8.12 -5.16
C LEU A 257 5.01 -6.71 -5.52
N THR A 258 4.15 -6.14 -4.70
CA THR A 258 3.68 -4.76 -4.93
C THR A 258 4.68 -3.78 -4.33
N ALA A 259 4.96 -2.71 -5.08
CA ALA A 259 5.79 -1.60 -4.65
C ALA A 259 4.91 -0.51 -4.02
N ILE A 260 5.19 -0.12 -2.77
CA ILE A 260 4.63 1.09 -2.16
C ILE A 260 5.70 2.18 -2.28
N SER A 261 5.53 3.10 -3.23
CA SER A 261 6.58 4.02 -3.68
C SER A 261 6.40 5.43 -3.12
N ASP A 262 7.50 6.01 -2.64
CA ASP A 262 7.59 7.42 -2.25
C ASP A 262 7.90 8.35 -3.44
N GLU A 263 8.03 7.80 -4.65
CA GLU A 263 8.47 8.54 -5.83
C GLU A 263 7.43 8.38 -6.94
N LEU A 264 6.54 9.35 -7.11
CA LEU A 264 5.54 9.38 -8.17
C LEU A 264 5.66 10.61 -9.08
N SER A 265 6.84 11.22 -9.17
CA SER A 265 7.05 12.27 -10.16
C SER A 265 6.76 11.74 -11.57
N PRO A 266 5.94 12.46 -12.37
CA PRO A 266 5.67 12.10 -13.75
C PRO A 266 6.92 12.18 -14.63
N ASP A 267 7.97 12.87 -14.17
CA ASP A 267 9.22 13.06 -14.91
C ASP A 267 10.17 11.85 -14.81
N VAL A 268 9.86 10.87 -13.96
CA VAL A 268 10.68 9.65 -13.80
C VAL A 268 10.19 8.57 -14.77
N HIS A 269 10.72 8.62 -15.99
CA HIS A 269 10.44 7.64 -17.05
C HIS A 269 11.42 6.47 -17.09
N THR A 270 12.62 6.65 -16.54
CA THR A 270 13.71 5.67 -16.56
C THR A 270 14.12 5.34 -15.13
N LEU A 271 14.17 4.06 -14.80
CA LEU A 271 14.67 3.60 -13.51
C LEU A 271 16.20 3.74 -13.46
N PRO A 272 16.81 3.86 -12.26
CA PRO A 272 18.28 3.91 -12.11
C PRO A 272 19.02 2.68 -12.64
N THR A 273 18.29 1.61 -12.94
CA THR A 273 18.79 0.36 -13.51
C THR A 273 18.73 0.33 -15.04
N GLY A 274 18.23 1.41 -15.67
CA GLY A 274 18.16 1.62 -17.12
C GLY A 274 16.83 1.22 -17.76
N GLU A 275 15.95 0.51 -17.06
CA GLU A 275 14.66 0.09 -17.62
C GLU A 275 13.61 1.21 -17.59
N PRO A 276 12.68 1.25 -18.56
CA PRO A 276 11.54 2.15 -18.54
C PRO A 276 10.62 1.86 -17.35
N ARG A 277 10.03 2.92 -16.80
CA ARG A 277 9.20 2.90 -15.60
C ARG A 277 7.72 2.89 -15.93
N TRP A 278 7.07 1.74 -15.69
CA TRP A 278 5.63 1.58 -15.87
C TRP A 278 4.91 1.58 -14.51
N LEU A 279 4.10 2.61 -14.24
CA LEU A 279 3.44 2.82 -12.94
C LEU A 279 2.10 2.08 -12.77
N ARG A 280 1.57 1.46 -13.82
CA ARG A 280 0.29 0.75 -13.79
C ARG A 280 0.39 -0.74 -14.18
N PRO A 281 1.32 -1.53 -13.62
CA PRO A 281 1.50 -2.93 -14.02
C PRO A 281 0.29 -3.84 -13.79
N ALA A 282 -0.66 -3.45 -12.94
CA ALA A 282 -1.90 -4.23 -12.72
C ALA A 282 -3.09 -3.65 -13.48
N THR A 283 -3.32 -2.34 -13.37
CA THR A 283 -4.49 -1.65 -13.93
C THR A 283 -4.36 -1.33 -15.41
N GLN A 284 -3.15 -1.42 -15.97
CA GLN A 284 -2.88 -1.35 -17.40
C GLN A 284 -1.74 -2.32 -17.75
N PRO A 285 -2.00 -3.64 -17.70
CA PRO A 285 -0.94 -4.64 -17.74
C PRO A 285 -0.33 -4.79 -19.14
N LEU A 286 1.00 -4.90 -19.18
CA LEU A 286 1.73 -5.19 -20.42
C LEU A 286 1.90 -6.69 -20.59
N ASN A 287 1.63 -7.21 -21.79
CA ASN A 287 2.00 -8.58 -22.15
C ASN A 287 3.53 -8.71 -22.34
N ASP A 288 4.02 -9.95 -22.44
CA ASP A 288 5.47 -10.21 -22.54
C ASP A 288 6.10 -9.70 -23.84
N GLU A 289 5.33 -9.46 -24.90
CA GLU A 289 5.82 -8.88 -26.16
C GLU A 289 6.01 -7.38 -26.04
N VAL A 290 4.95 -6.65 -25.67
CA VAL A 290 5.00 -5.20 -25.44
C VAL A 290 6.03 -4.83 -24.39
N ARG A 291 6.15 -5.64 -23.32
CA ARG A 291 7.18 -5.42 -22.30
C ARG A 291 8.59 -5.55 -22.87
N ARG A 292 8.86 -6.53 -23.74
CA ARG A 292 10.17 -6.71 -24.37
C ARG A 292 10.49 -5.58 -25.36
N GLU A 293 9.50 -5.12 -26.09
CA GLU A 293 9.64 -3.96 -26.99
C GLU A 293 10.00 -2.71 -26.19
N LEU A 294 9.21 -2.40 -25.16
CA LEU A 294 9.45 -1.26 -24.28
C LEU A 294 10.84 -1.32 -23.62
N ASP A 295 11.24 -2.48 -23.08
CA ASP A 295 12.55 -2.68 -22.47
C ASP A 295 13.72 -2.53 -23.46
N GLY A 296 13.47 -2.57 -24.78
CA GLY A 296 14.47 -2.40 -25.83
C GLY A 296 14.64 -0.97 -26.33
N ILE A 297 13.80 -0.03 -25.88
CA ILE A 297 13.82 1.37 -26.30
C ILE A 297 15.01 2.10 -25.62
N PRO A 298 15.70 3.02 -26.31
CA PRO A 298 16.73 3.86 -25.70
C PRO A 298 16.20 4.74 -24.57
N GLU A 299 17.04 5.01 -23.55
CA GLU A 299 16.63 5.75 -22.34
C GLU A 299 16.09 7.16 -22.61
N ASP A 300 16.59 7.83 -23.67
CA ASP A 300 16.15 9.16 -24.09
C ASP A 300 14.78 9.18 -24.79
N GLU A 301 14.28 8.01 -25.20
CA GLU A 301 12.97 7.84 -25.86
C GLU A 301 11.90 7.27 -24.91
N HIS A 302 12.26 6.89 -23.68
CA HIS A 302 11.33 6.26 -22.73
C HIS A 302 10.08 7.11 -22.43
N ALA A 303 10.24 8.43 -22.32
CA ALA A 303 9.13 9.33 -21.98
C ALA A 303 8.02 9.27 -23.05
N ASP A 304 8.40 9.31 -24.32
CA ASP A 304 7.47 9.28 -25.45
C ASP A 304 6.89 7.88 -25.64
N ALA A 305 7.71 6.83 -25.49
CA ALA A 305 7.26 5.45 -25.56
C ALA A 305 6.21 5.11 -24.49
N ILE A 306 6.45 5.49 -23.24
CA ILE A 306 5.50 5.27 -22.14
C ILE A 306 4.19 6.01 -22.41
N ARG A 307 4.27 7.27 -22.86
CA ARG A 307 3.08 8.08 -23.17
C ARG A 307 2.25 7.47 -24.30
N GLY A 308 2.90 6.96 -25.35
CA GLY A 308 2.24 6.25 -26.45
C GLY A 308 1.51 5.00 -25.94
N LEU A 309 2.22 4.15 -25.20
CA LEU A 309 1.64 2.92 -24.65
C LEU A 309 0.50 3.18 -23.66
N GLN A 310 0.54 4.27 -22.89
CA GLN A 310 -0.55 4.65 -21.99
C GLN A 310 -1.86 4.97 -22.73
N GLY A 311 -1.78 5.43 -23.99
CA GLY A 311 -2.95 5.65 -24.85
C GLY A 311 -3.38 4.41 -25.63
N ASP A 312 -2.43 3.53 -25.98
CA ASP A 312 -2.69 2.38 -26.85
C ASP A 312 -3.10 1.11 -26.09
N ILE A 313 -2.63 0.92 -24.85
CA ILE A 313 -2.90 -0.27 -24.05
C ILE A 313 -4.22 -0.11 -23.30
N ALA A 314 -5.15 -1.03 -23.54
CA ALA A 314 -6.42 -1.06 -22.82
C ALA A 314 -6.20 -1.23 -21.30
N PRO A 315 -6.87 -0.41 -20.46
CA PRO A 315 -6.87 -0.62 -19.02
C PRO A 315 -7.64 -1.90 -18.65
N TRP A 316 -7.41 -2.39 -17.43
CA TRP A 316 -8.00 -3.63 -16.93
C TRP A 316 -9.53 -3.66 -17.02
N SER A 317 -10.20 -2.53 -16.78
CA SER A 317 -11.64 -2.38 -16.86
C SER A 317 -12.18 -2.59 -18.27
N GLU A 318 -11.37 -2.36 -19.30
CA GLU A 318 -11.76 -2.48 -20.71
C GLU A 318 -11.40 -3.84 -21.34
N LEU A 319 -10.56 -4.64 -20.67
CA LEU A 319 -10.22 -5.98 -21.14
C LEU A 319 -11.45 -6.89 -21.18
N SER A 320 -11.45 -7.88 -22.07
CA SER A 320 -12.40 -8.99 -22.03
C SER A 320 -12.01 -10.01 -20.94
N ASP A 321 -12.97 -10.85 -20.53
CA ASP A 321 -12.68 -11.94 -19.59
C ASP A 321 -11.63 -12.93 -20.11
N ALA A 322 -11.52 -13.10 -21.43
CA ALA A 322 -10.50 -13.92 -22.05
C ALA A 322 -9.10 -13.32 -21.88
N GLU A 323 -8.96 -12.00 -22.10
CA GLU A 323 -7.70 -11.28 -21.91
C GLU A 323 -7.29 -11.25 -20.43
N ARG A 324 -8.23 -10.96 -19.52
CA ARG A 324 -7.97 -11.03 -18.06
C ARG A 324 -7.49 -12.42 -17.64
N LYS A 325 -8.11 -13.47 -18.18
CA LYS A 325 -7.71 -14.85 -17.92
C LYS A 325 -6.29 -15.13 -18.40
N GLU A 326 -5.91 -14.65 -19.59
CA GLU A 326 -4.56 -14.81 -20.13
C GLU A 326 -3.50 -14.16 -19.21
N PHE A 327 -3.73 -12.92 -18.76
CA PHE A 327 -2.86 -12.26 -17.79
C PHE A 327 -2.76 -13.05 -16.48
N ILE A 328 -3.88 -13.51 -15.93
CA ILE A 328 -3.92 -14.29 -14.69
C ILE A 328 -3.16 -15.62 -14.84
N GLU A 329 -3.29 -16.32 -15.98
CA GLU A 329 -2.55 -17.54 -16.27
C GLU A 329 -1.04 -17.29 -16.35
N GLY A 330 -0.63 -16.21 -17.05
CA GLY A 330 0.75 -15.77 -17.15
C GLY A 330 1.36 -15.45 -15.79
N TRP A 331 0.70 -14.59 -15.00
CA TRP A 331 1.14 -14.20 -13.66
C TRP A 331 1.19 -15.38 -12.70
N LYS A 332 0.17 -16.24 -12.70
CA LYS A 332 0.14 -17.47 -11.88
C LYS A 332 1.32 -18.36 -12.19
N LYS A 333 1.66 -18.56 -13.47
CA LYS A 333 2.81 -19.36 -13.91
C LYS A 333 4.12 -18.69 -13.51
N LYS A 334 4.29 -17.38 -13.79
CA LYS A 334 5.50 -16.59 -13.48
C LYS A 334 5.82 -16.59 -11.99
N TRP A 335 4.81 -16.48 -11.13
CA TRP A 335 4.97 -16.26 -9.69
C TRP A 335 4.49 -17.41 -8.80
N LEU A 336 4.20 -18.57 -9.40
CA LEU A 336 3.78 -19.79 -8.72
C LEU A 336 2.58 -19.60 -7.79
N TRP A 337 1.54 -18.89 -8.24
CA TRP A 337 0.34 -18.70 -7.42
C TRP A 337 -0.32 -20.05 -7.12
N GLU A 338 -0.74 -20.28 -5.87
CA GLU A 338 -1.32 -21.57 -5.44
C GLU A 338 -2.75 -21.76 -5.93
N ARG A 339 -3.58 -20.71 -5.87
CA ARG A 339 -5.00 -20.74 -6.25
C ARG A 339 -5.19 -21.09 -7.73
N SER A 340 -6.26 -21.81 -8.07
CA SER A 340 -6.59 -22.14 -9.46
C SER A 340 -7.00 -20.90 -10.24
N VAL A 341 -6.88 -20.95 -11.57
CA VAL A 341 -7.34 -19.87 -12.46
C VAL A 341 -8.83 -19.61 -12.25
N ASP A 342 -9.66 -20.66 -12.19
CA ASP A 342 -11.10 -20.52 -11.97
C ASP A 342 -11.43 -19.78 -10.66
N ALA A 343 -10.70 -20.08 -9.58
CA ALA A 343 -10.90 -19.42 -8.29
C ALA A 343 -10.40 -17.96 -8.26
N LEU A 344 -9.48 -17.60 -9.15
CA LEU A 344 -9.02 -16.22 -9.32
C LEU A 344 -10.01 -15.45 -10.20
N MET A 345 -10.48 -16.07 -11.29
CA MET A 345 -11.47 -15.49 -12.19
C MET A 345 -12.82 -15.26 -11.51
N SER A 346 -13.23 -16.11 -10.56
CA SER A 346 -14.50 -15.92 -9.82
C SER A 346 -14.53 -14.67 -8.94
N GLU A 347 -13.37 -14.08 -8.64
CA GLU A 347 -13.23 -12.85 -7.84
C GLU A 347 -12.77 -11.65 -8.68
N THR A 348 -12.65 -11.86 -10.00
CA THR A 348 -12.18 -10.87 -10.97
C THR A 348 -13.36 -10.30 -11.75
N SER A 349 -13.32 -9.01 -12.03
CA SER A 349 -14.28 -8.30 -12.88
C SER A 349 -13.58 -7.11 -13.53
N GLU A 350 -14.34 -6.29 -14.25
CA GLU A 350 -13.90 -4.97 -14.75
C GLU A 350 -13.35 -4.09 -13.62
N THR A 351 -13.91 -4.21 -12.42
CA THR A 351 -13.60 -3.38 -11.24
C THR A 351 -12.82 -4.12 -10.14
N SER A 352 -12.43 -5.37 -10.39
CA SER A 352 -11.81 -6.23 -9.39
C SER A 352 -10.65 -7.04 -9.97
N MET A 353 -9.54 -7.05 -9.25
CA MET A 353 -8.38 -7.89 -9.55
C MET A 353 -8.09 -8.85 -8.40
N PRO A 354 -7.41 -9.97 -8.68
CA PRO A 354 -6.89 -10.82 -7.62
C PRO A 354 -5.95 -10.06 -6.68
N TRP A 355 -5.97 -10.44 -5.41
CA TRP A 355 -5.06 -9.92 -4.39
C TRP A 355 -3.59 -10.10 -4.77
N GLU A 356 -3.29 -11.17 -5.49
CA GLU A 356 -1.94 -11.58 -5.90
C GLU A 356 -1.32 -10.70 -6.98
N ALA A 357 -2.11 -9.88 -7.68
CA ALA A 357 -1.63 -8.99 -8.73
C ALA A 357 -0.55 -8.02 -8.19
N SER A 358 0.49 -7.81 -8.97
CA SER A 358 1.62 -6.96 -8.61
C SER A 358 1.32 -5.51 -8.99
N ARG A 359 1.34 -4.60 -8.02
CA ARG A 359 0.95 -3.20 -8.20
C ARG A 359 2.12 -2.24 -7.97
N VAL A 360 1.99 -1.01 -8.47
CA VAL A 360 2.67 0.16 -7.89
C VAL A 360 1.64 1.02 -7.18
N ILE A 361 1.85 1.27 -5.90
CA ILE A 361 0.96 2.06 -5.03
C ILE A 361 1.69 3.32 -4.60
N GLY A 362 1.06 4.48 -4.74
CA GLY A 362 1.57 5.74 -4.21
C GLY A 362 1.52 5.78 -2.69
N HIS A 363 2.67 5.87 -2.02
CA HIS A 363 2.76 5.99 -0.56
C HIS A 363 2.28 7.37 -0.13
N ARG A 364 1.32 7.47 0.80
CA ARG A 364 0.74 8.76 1.24
C ARG A 364 0.29 9.65 0.07
N GLY A 365 -0.22 9.05 -0.99
CA GLY A 365 -0.48 9.76 -2.26
C GLY A 365 0.73 9.79 -3.17
N ALA A 366 1.61 10.78 -2.96
CA ALA A 366 2.73 11.09 -3.85
C ALA A 366 4.11 10.91 -3.21
N GLY A 367 4.17 10.32 -2.01
CA GLY A 367 5.38 10.08 -1.24
C GLY A 367 5.57 11.00 -0.04
N LYS A 368 6.56 10.67 0.77
CA LYS A 368 6.90 11.40 2.01
C LYS A 368 7.51 12.77 1.75
N THR A 369 6.87 13.83 2.25
CA THR A 369 7.39 15.22 2.20
C THR A 369 7.85 15.77 3.54
N TYR A 370 7.41 15.19 4.67
CA TYR A 370 7.76 15.68 6.01
C TYR A 370 8.56 14.65 6.83
N GLY A 371 9.55 15.15 7.56
CA GLY A 371 10.49 14.35 8.33
C GLY A 371 9.97 13.95 9.72
N SER A 372 9.59 12.68 9.84
CA SER A 372 9.49 11.90 11.08
C SER A 372 10.32 12.43 12.26
N GLY A 373 9.65 12.96 13.29
CA GLY A 373 10.24 13.23 14.61
C GLY A 373 10.79 12.00 15.34
#